data_AF-A0A0D9P713-F1
#
_entry.id   AF-A0A0D9P713-F1
#
_cell.length_a   1.000
_cell.length_b   1.000
_cell.length_c   1.000
_cell.angle_alpha   90.00
_cell.angle_beta   90.00
_cell.angle_gamma   90.00
#
_symmetry.space_group_name_H-M   'P 1'
#
loop_
_entity.id
_entity.type
_entity.pdbx_description
1 polymer ?
#
loop_
_entity_poly.entity_id
_entity_poly.type
_entity_poly.pdbx_seq_one_letter_code
_entity_poly.pdbx_strand_id
1 'polypeptide(L)'
;MATQYEVEHNVQFAETQPRSRRVNMDSFFSLLNRVSDSGTATPHNNPHATPTLPDMANIFRLLQDQMQTLASTAPTAENRTFLMDLVDTLDGDILDPPDRLRGVGQEFLDALDRVGRKTLRGDDDCAICKIPYLEDPYCLVVELPCKGAHRFDLECVGPWLRSKGTCPMCREEMGKKKAAAVQEDEDEDEDDMDMIYA
;
A
#
# COMPACT_ATOMS: atom_id res chain seq x y z
N MET A 1 -14.28 -30.87 -4.55
CA MET A 1 -13.79 -32.03 -5.34
C MET A 1 -12.31 -31.80 -5.57
N ALA A 2 -11.45 -32.68 -5.09
CA ALA A 2 -10.01 -32.51 -5.27
C ALA A 2 -9.65 -32.63 -6.75
N THR A 3 -8.89 -31.68 -7.26
CA THR A 3 -8.34 -31.67 -8.61
C THR A 3 -7.25 -32.74 -8.74
N GLN A 4 -7.00 -33.23 -9.95
CA GLN A 4 -5.95 -34.23 -10.21
C GLN A 4 -4.57 -33.76 -9.74
N TYR A 5 -4.29 -32.45 -9.83
CA TYR A 5 -3.04 -31.84 -9.36
C TYR A 5 -2.86 -31.95 -7.85
N GLU A 6 -3.91 -31.77 -7.06
CA GLU A 6 -3.86 -31.90 -5.58
C GLU A 6 -3.47 -33.31 -5.15
N VAL A 7 -3.97 -34.30 -5.88
CA VAL A 7 -3.69 -35.72 -5.64
C VAL A 7 -2.25 -36.06 -6.04
N GLU A 8 -1.78 -35.58 -7.20
CA GLU A 8 -0.44 -35.86 -7.71
C GLU A 8 0.67 -35.17 -6.89
N HIS A 9 0.40 -33.98 -6.35
CA HIS A 9 1.40 -33.20 -5.60
C HIS A 9 1.23 -33.26 -4.07
N ASN A 10 0.25 -34.02 -3.55
CA ASN A 10 -0.06 -34.12 -2.13
C ASN A 10 -0.21 -32.73 -1.45
N VAL A 11 -0.84 -31.80 -2.16
CA VAL A 11 -1.18 -30.46 -1.68
C VAL A 11 -2.69 -30.34 -1.56
N GLN A 12 -3.17 -29.72 -0.48
CA GLN A 12 -4.58 -29.39 -0.32
C GLN A 12 -4.74 -27.89 -0.62
N PHE A 13 -5.36 -27.53 -1.74
CA PHE A 13 -5.77 -26.14 -1.93
C PHE A 13 -7.05 -25.93 -1.14
N ALA A 14 -7.00 -25.07 -0.12
CA ALA A 14 -8.19 -24.64 0.58
C ALA A 14 -9.17 -24.02 -0.43
N GLU A 15 -10.46 -24.35 -0.32
CA GLU A 15 -11.51 -23.76 -1.15
C GLU A 15 -11.36 -22.25 -1.19
N THR A 16 -11.37 -21.67 -2.40
CA THR A 16 -11.31 -20.23 -2.65
C THR A 16 -12.33 -19.56 -1.73
N GLN A 17 -11.85 -18.81 -0.73
CA GLN A 17 -12.74 -18.07 0.16
C GLN A 17 -13.71 -17.23 -0.69
N PRO A 18 -14.99 -17.09 -0.25
CA PRO A 18 -15.96 -16.31 -0.99
C PRO A 18 -15.35 -14.96 -1.30
N ARG A 19 -15.32 -14.61 -2.59
CA ARG A 19 -14.67 -13.39 -3.08
C ARG A 19 -15.38 -12.21 -2.43
N SER A 20 -14.79 -11.69 -1.35
CA SER A 20 -15.17 -10.41 -0.78
C SER A 20 -14.87 -9.31 -1.80
N ARG A 21 -15.26 -8.05 -1.54
CA ARG A 21 -14.99 -6.90 -2.43
C ARG A 21 -13.49 -6.59 -2.63
N ARG A 22 -12.60 -7.55 -2.37
CA ARG A 22 -11.19 -7.51 -2.71
C ARG A 22 -11.01 -7.51 -4.21
N VAL A 23 -10.12 -6.64 -4.65
CA VAL A 23 -9.85 -6.46 -6.07
C VAL A 23 -8.42 -6.82 -6.37
N ASN A 24 -8.25 -7.48 -7.50
CA ASN A 24 -6.96 -7.87 -7.98
C ASN A 24 -6.24 -6.67 -8.61
N MET A 25 -5.04 -6.38 -8.09
CA MET A 25 -4.20 -5.26 -8.51
C MET A 25 -2.95 -5.70 -9.27
N ASP A 26 -2.90 -6.94 -9.76
CA ASP A 26 -1.69 -7.49 -10.38
C ASP A 26 -1.30 -6.72 -11.65
N SER A 27 -2.29 -6.34 -12.46
CA SER A 27 -2.07 -5.50 -13.65
C SER A 27 -1.50 -4.13 -13.30
N PHE A 28 -1.99 -3.52 -12.21
CA PHE A 28 -1.48 -2.24 -11.71
C PHE A 28 -0.02 -2.39 -11.25
N PHE A 29 0.29 -3.39 -10.43
CA PHE A 29 1.65 -3.58 -9.92
C PHE A 29 2.64 -3.97 -11.03
N SER A 30 2.20 -4.73 -12.04
CA SER A 30 3.02 -5.05 -13.22
C SER A 30 3.40 -3.79 -14.00
N LEU A 31 2.44 -2.89 -14.26
CA LEU A 31 2.72 -1.61 -14.92
C LEU A 31 3.59 -0.70 -14.05
N LEU A 32 3.26 -0.61 -12.76
CA LEU A 32 4.01 0.19 -11.80
C LEU A 32 5.47 -0.24 -11.70
N ASN A 33 5.75 -1.54 -11.73
CA ASN A 33 7.12 -2.05 -11.69
C ASN A 33 7.87 -1.70 -12.97
N ARG A 34 7.24 -1.74 -14.15
CA ARG A 34 7.88 -1.27 -15.39
C ARG A 34 8.22 0.22 -15.38
N VAL A 35 7.38 1.03 -14.74
CA VAL A 35 7.55 2.49 -14.64
C VAL A 35 8.53 2.88 -13.53
N SER A 36 8.48 2.20 -12.38
CA SER A 36 9.33 2.48 -11.22
C SER A 36 10.74 1.91 -11.41
N ASP A 37 10.84 0.76 -12.07
CA ASP A 37 12.08 0.03 -12.21
C ASP A 37 12.79 0.39 -13.52
N SER A 38 13.36 1.60 -13.54
CA SER A 38 14.42 1.96 -14.47
C SER A 38 15.73 1.20 -14.18
N GLY A 39 15.73 0.16 -13.33
CA GLY A 39 16.92 -0.48 -12.78
C GLY A 39 17.06 -2.01 -12.93
N THR A 40 16.03 -2.85 -12.79
CA THR A 40 16.28 -4.29 -12.50
C THR A 40 15.37 -5.38 -13.09
N ALA A 41 14.22 -5.14 -13.74
CA ALA A 41 13.37 -6.26 -14.17
C ALA A 41 12.64 -6.06 -15.51
N THR A 42 13.35 -5.52 -16.50
CA THR A 42 13.39 -5.85 -17.94
C THR A 42 14.01 -4.63 -18.60
N PRO A 43 15.17 -4.76 -19.27
CA PRO A 43 15.85 -3.58 -19.77
C PRO A 43 14.97 -2.96 -20.86
N HIS A 44 14.48 -1.76 -20.62
CA HIS A 44 14.52 -0.81 -21.73
C HIS A 44 15.95 -0.89 -22.27
N ASN A 45 16.14 -1.13 -23.56
CA ASN A 45 17.47 -1.28 -24.17
C ASN A 45 18.33 0.01 -24.04
N ASN A 46 17.80 1.04 -23.37
CA ASN A 46 18.44 2.29 -23.08
C ASN A 46 18.33 2.61 -21.57
N PRO A 47 19.45 2.70 -20.83
CA PRO A 47 19.49 3.06 -19.40
C PRO A 47 19.01 4.49 -19.08
N HIS A 48 18.70 5.29 -20.10
CA HIS A 48 18.15 6.65 -19.95
C HIS A 48 16.66 6.77 -20.36
N ALA A 49 15.96 5.65 -20.56
CA ALA A 49 14.54 5.70 -20.89
C ALA A 49 13.74 6.20 -19.69
N THR A 50 13.22 7.42 -19.77
CA THR A 50 12.22 7.92 -18.83
C THR A 50 10.86 7.29 -19.14
N PRO A 51 10.02 6.99 -18.13
CA PRO A 51 8.66 6.54 -18.35
C PRO A 51 7.94 7.47 -19.32
N THR A 52 7.20 6.91 -20.28
CA THR A 52 6.46 7.75 -21.22
C THR A 52 5.24 8.35 -20.51
N LEU A 53 4.87 9.60 -20.82
CA LEU A 53 3.65 10.24 -20.29
C LEU A 53 2.40 9.32 -20.35
N PRO A 54 2.16 8.55 -21.43
CA PRO A 54 1.07 7.59 -21.50
C PRO A 54 1.12 6.49 -20.43
N ASP A 55 2.30 5.99 -20.06
CA ASP A 55 2.43 4.92 -19.06
C ASP A 55 2.01 5.40 -17.67
N MET A 56 2.30 6.65 -17.32
CA MET A 56 1.89 7.24 -16.05
C MET A 56 0.38 7.48 -15.99
N ALA A 57 -0.21 8.02 -17.05
CA ALA A 57 -1.67 8.15 -17.14
C ALA A 57 -2.38 6.79 -17.01
N ASN A 58 -1.79 5.73 -17.57
CA ASN A 58 -2.33 4.36 -17.45
C ASN A 58 -2.31 3.82 -16.02
N ILE A 59 -1.30 4.16 -15.21
CA ILE A 59 -1.25 3.79 -13.77
C ILE A 59 -2.43 4.41 -13.03
N PHE A 60 -2.66 5.71 -13.21
CA PHE A 60 -3.79 6.40 -12.58
C PHE A 60 -5.13 5.88 -13.10
N ARG A 61 -5.21 5.52 -14.38
CA ARG A 61 -6.42 4.95 -14.99
C ARG A 61 -6.78 3.57 -14.41
N LEU A 62 -5.80 2.69 -14.20
CA LEU A 62 -6.05 1.39 -13.56
C LEU A 62 -6.50 1.55 -12.10
N LEU A 63 -5.90 2.49 -11.37
CA LEU A 63 -6.33 2.79 -10.01
C LEU A 63 -7.73 3.42 -9.98
N GLN A 64 -8.06 4.27 -10.96
CA GLN A 64 -9.36 4.90 -11.10
C GLN A 64 -10.46 3.86 -11.38
N ASP A 65 -10.24 2.96 -12.33
CA ASP A 65 -11.20 1.90 -12.69
C ASP A 65 -11.56 1.04 -11.47
N GLN A 66 -10.57 0.79 -10.62
CA GLN A 66 -10.82 0.16 -9.33
C GLN A 66 -11.73 1.00 -8.44
N MET A 67 -11.39 2.27 -8.19
CA MET A 67 -12.16 3.09 -7.26
C MET A 67 -13.60 3.27 -7.76
N GLN A 68 -13.81 3.32 -9.08
CA GLN A 68 -15.14 3.29 -9.70
C GLN A 68 -15.86 1.95 -9.48
N THR A 69 -15.17 0.82 -9.62
CA THR A 69 -15.73 -0.51 -9.35
C THR A 69 -16.17 -0.63 -7.89
N LEU A 70 -15.36 -0.17 -6.94
CA LEU A 70 -15.73 -0.11 -5.53
C LEU A 70 -16.87 0.88 -5.28
N ALA A 71 -16.93 1.99 -5.99
CA ALA A 71 -18.01 2.95 -5.81
C ALA A 71 -19.36 2.40 -6.33
N SER A 72 -19.34 1.58 -7.38
CA SER A 72 -20.54 0.96 -7.96
C SER A 72 -21.22 -0.04 -7.02
N THR A 73 -20.42 -0.69 -6.16
CA THR A 73 -20.89 -1.71 -5.21
C THR A 73 -20.93 -1.20 -3.76
N ALA A 74 -20.80 0.12 -3.54
CA ALA A 74 -20.61 0.70 -2.21
C ALA A 74 -21.82 0.45 -1.28
N PRO A 75 -21.60 -0.01 -0.03
CA PRO A 75 -22.68 -0.31 0.90
C PRO A 75 -23.38 0.95 1.45
N THR A 76 -22.67 2.08 1.48
CA THR A 76 -23.18 3.36 2.00
C THR A 76 -22.96 4.49 1.00
N ALA A 77 -23.82 5.51 1.07
CA ALA A 77 -23.70 6.70 0.24
C ALA A 77 -22.40 7.47 0.53
N GLU A 78 -22.00 7.55 1.80
CA GLU A 78 -20.77 8.21 2.25
C GLU A 78 -19.52 7.55 1.67
N ASN A 79 -19.47 6.21 1.65
CA ASN A 79 -18.35 5.51 1.02
C ASN A 79 -18.30 5.79 -0.50
N ARG A 80 -19.47 5.77 -1.16
CA ARG A 80 -19.53 6.10 -2.59
C ARG A 80 -19.03 7.51 -2.86
N THR A 81 -19.40 8.50 -2.05
CA THR A 81 -18.91 9.87 -2.21
C THR A 81 -17.42 9.98 -1.96
N PHE A 82 -16.88 9.26 -0.96
CA PHE A 82 -15.45 9.21 -0.69
C PHE A 82 -14.67 8.61 -1.87
N LEU A 83 -15.12 7.47 -2.41
CA LEU A 83 -14.48 6.84 -3.57
C LEU A 83 -14.56 7.73 -4.82
N MET A 84 -15.65 8.46 -5.01
CA MET A 84 -15.79 9.42 -6.12
C MET A 84 -14.85 10.63 -5.98
N ASP A 85 -14.58 11.11 -4.77
CA ASP A 85 -13.56 12.15 -4.52
C ASP A 85 -12.14 11.65 -4.87
N LEU A 86 -11.84 10.39 -4.56
CA LEU A 86 -10.58 9.77 -4.99
C LEU A 86 -10.51 9.64 -6.52
N VAL A 87 -11.62 9.29 -7.19
CA VAL A 87 -11.71 9.21 -8.65
C VAL A 87 -11.47 10.58 -9.29
N ASP A 88 -12.08 11.64 -8.79
CA ASP A 88 -11.87 13.02 -9.29
C ASP A 88 -10.41 13.46 -9.14
N THR A 89 -9.80 13.11 -8.01
CA THR A 89 -8.37 13.34 -7.78
C THR A 89 -7.48 12.57 -8.76
N LEU A 90 -7.90 11.40 -9.24
CA LEU A 90 -7.19 10.62 -10.26
C LEU A 90 -7.44 11.17 -11.67
N ASP A 91 -8.64 11.65 -11.97
CA ASP A 91 -8.96 12.30 -13.26
C ASP A 91 -8.06 13.50 -13.52
N GLY A 92 -7.81 14.33 -12.50
CA GLY A 92 -6.86 15.44 -12.60
C GLY A 92 -5.46 15.00 -13.05
N ASP A 93 -4.95 13.91 -12.46
CA ASP A 93 -3.63 13.35 -12.82
C ASP A 93 -3.64 12.60 -14.15
N ILE A 94 -4.79 12.14 -14.63
CA ILE A 94 -4.90 11.53 -15.98
C ILE A 94 -4.87 12.62 -17.05
N LEU A 95 -5.51 13.77 -16.79
CA LEU A 95 -5.53 14.91 -17.71
C LEU A 95 -4.19 15.62 -17.78
N ASP A 96 -3.49 15.76 -16.65
CA ASP A 96 -2.16 16.37 -16.54
C ASP A 96 -1.21 15.43 -15.78
N PRO A 97 -0.66 14.40 -16.45
CA PRO A 97 0.19 13.41 -15.80
C PRO A 97 1.48 14.05 -15.28
N PRO A 98 1.86 13.81 -14.01
CA PRO A 98 3.09 14.35 -13.45
C PRO A 98 4.32 13.75 -14.14
N ASP A 99 5.43 14.50 -14.18
CA ASP A 99 6.71 14.03 -14.75
C ASP A 99 7.33 12.84 -14.01
N ARG A 100 6.88 12.57 -12.78
CA ARG A 100 7.27 11.40 -11.99
C ARG A 100 6.16 11.02 -11.01
N LEU A 101 6.04 9.72 -10.74
CA LEU A 101 5.20 9.22 -9.66
C LEU A 101 5.66 9.79 -8.30
N ARG A 102 4.70 10.34 -7.56
CA ARG A 102 4.90 10.90 -6.21
C ARG A 102 4.71 9.85 -5.10
N GLY A 103 4.43 8.61 -5.50
CA GLY A 103 4.21 7.51 -4.58
C GLY A 103 5.43 7.05 -3.80
N VAL A 104 5.16 6.35 -2.70
CA VAL A 104 6.19 5.74 -1.85
C VAL A 104 6.70 4.41 -2.42
N GLY A 105 7.88 3.97 -1.98
CA GLY A 105 8.45 2.67 -2.34
C GLY A 105 7.75 1.49 -1.65
N GLN A 106 8.04 0.26 -2.10
CA GLN A 106 7.56 -0.95 -1.44
C GLN A 106 8.08 -1.06 0.00
N GLU A 107 9.35 -0.71 0.23
CA GLU A 107 9.99 -0.70 1.55
C GLU A 107 9.22 0.15 2.58
N PHE A 108 8.66 1.28 2.14
CA PHE A 108 7.85 2.13 3.01
C PHE A 108 6.54 1.44 3.41
N LEU A 109 5.88 0.75 2.48
CA LEU A 109 4.66 -0.02 2.78
C LEU A 109 4.92 -1.19 3.72
N ASP A 110 6.08 -1.83 3.58
CA ASP A 110 6.47 -2.96 4.41
C ASP A 110 6.75 -2.52 5.85
N ALA A 111 7.33 -1.32 6.01
CA ALA A 111 7.65 -0.70 7.29
C ALA A 111 6.46 -0.01 7.99
N LEU A 112 5.27 0.03 7.40
CA LEU A 112 4.08 0.59 8.06
C LEU A 112 3.69 -0.22 9.31
N ASP A 113 3.28 0.49 10.36
CA ASP A 113 2.83 -0.11 11.61
C ASP A 113 1.61 -1.00 11.38
N ARG A 114 1.72 -2.26 11.82
CA ARG A 114 0.66 -3.25 11.71
C ARG A 114 -0.26 -3.16 12.92
N VAL A 115 -1.57 -3.11 12.67
CA VAL A 115 -2.57 -3.16 13.75
C VAL A 115 -2.94 -4.61 14.01
N GLY A 116 -2.67 -5.08 15.23
CA GLY A 116 -2.97 -6.46 15.61
C GLY A 116 -4.49 -6.73 15.62
N ARG A 117 -4.91 -7.89 15.14
CA ARG A 117 -6.33 -8.29 15.12
C ARG A 117 -7.03 -8.17 16.48
N LYS A 118 -6.29 -8.37 17.58
CA LYS A 118 -6.80 -8.28 18.96
C LYS A 118 -7.18 -6.87 19.39
N THR A 119 -6.64 -5.84 18.73
CA THR A 119 -6.93 -4.43 19.06
C THR A 119 -8.06 -3.86 18.20
N LEU A 120 -8.47 -4.58 17.15
CA LEU A 120 -9.56 -4.18 16.26
C LEU A 120 -10.91 -4.51 16.89
N ARG A 121 -11.86 -3.60 16.71
CA ARG A 121 -13.25 -3.78 17.13
C ARG A 121 -14.06 -4.43 16.01
N GLY A 122 -15.22 -4.96 16.35
CA GLY A 122 -16.10 -5.63 15.37
C GLY A 122 -16.74 -4.69 14.35
N ASP A 123 -16.79 -3.40 14.66
CA ASP A 123 -17.30 -2.32 13.81
C ASP A 123 -16.21 -1.62 13.00
N ASP A 124 -14.93 -1.96 13.22
CA ASP A 124 -13.83 -1.36 12.45
C ASP A 124 -13.81 -1.95 11.03
N ASP A 125 -13.90 -1.08 10.04
CA ASP A 125 -13.88 -1.43 8.61
C ASP A 125 -12.85 -0.61 7.83
N CYS A 126 -12.45 -1.13 6.66
CA CYS A 126 -11.58 -0.38 5.77
C CYS A 126 -12.37 0.76 5.12
N ALA A 127 -11.86 2.00 5.19
CA ALA A 127 -12.52 3.15 4.59
C ALA A 127 -12.65 3.09 3.05
N ILE A 128 -11.87 2.24 2.36
CA ILE A 128 -11.91 2.09 0.90
C ILE A 128 -12.89 0.98 0.49
N CYS A 129 -12.69 -0.27 0.95
CA CYS A 129 -13.53 -1.40 0.53
C CYS A 129 -14.79 -1.58 1.42
N LYS A 130 -14.84 -0.95 2.60
CA LYS A 130 -15.91 -1.09 3.61
C LYS A 130 -16.22 -2.53 4.01
N ILE A 131 -15.17 -3.36 4.03
CA ILE A 131 -15.22 -4.70 4.63
C ILE A 131 -14.75 -4.59 6.08
N PRO A 132 -15.48 -5.17 7.05
CA PRO A 132 -15.01 -5.27 8.43
C PRO A 132 -13.71 -6.07 8.51
N TYR A 133 -12.71 -5.57 9.23
CA TYR A 133 -11.41 -6.23 9.28
C TYR A 133 -11.48 -7.65 9.87
N LEU A 134 -12.39 -7.86 10.83
CA LEU A 134 -12.55 -9.16 11.48
C LEU A 134 -13.26 -10.21 10.60
N GLU A 135 -13.85 -9.82 9.47
CA GLU A 135 -14.45 -10.77 8.52
C GLU A 135 -13.37 -11.60 7.80
N ASP A 136 -12.19 -11.01 7.58
CA ASP A 136 -11.05 -11.70 6.98
C ASP A 136 -10.15 -12.33 8.06
N PRO A 137 -9.92 -13.66 8.06
CA PRO A 137 -9.01 -14.29 9.01
C PRO A 137 -7.55 -13.82 8.88
N TYR A 138 -7.15 -13.32 7.71
CA TYR A 138 -5.79 -12.87 7.41
C TYR A 138 -5.70 -11.36 7.15
N CYS A 139 -6.56 -10.57 7.82
CA CYS A 139 -6.60 -9.12 7.63
C CYS A 139 -5.24 -8.45 7.87
N LEU A 140 -4.72 -7.74 6.87
CA LEU A 140 -3.48 -6.97 6.95
C LEU A 140 -3.81 -5.49 7.12
N VAL A 141 -4.10 -5.08 8.35
CA VAL A 141 -4.43 -3.69 8.68
C VAL A 141 -3.17 -2.90 8.97
N VAL A 142 -3.04 -1.75 8.32
CA VAL A 142 -1.97 -0.78 8.55
C VAL A 142 -2.52 0.52 9.10
N GLU A 143 -1.74 1.15 9.97
CA GLU A 143 -1.97 2.52 10.42
C GLU A 143 -1.01 3.46 9.67
N LEU A 144 -1.57 4.47 8.98
CA LEU A 144 -0.74 5.43 8.26
C LEU A 144 -0.19 6.50 9.23
N PRO A 145 1.08 6.94 9.08
CA PRO A 145 1.73 7.94 9.93
C PRO A 145 1.25 9.38 9.67
N CYS A 146 -0.04 9.56 9.38
CA CYS A 146 -0.72 10.85 9.28
C CYS A 146 -1.25 11.30 10.64
N LYS A 147 -1.58 12.58 10.77
CA LYS A 147 -2.13 13.18 12.01
C LYS A 147 -3.38 12.48 12.53
N GLY A 148 -4.18 11.88 11.64
CA GLY A 148 -5.40 11.17 11.99
C GLY A 148 -5.24 9.69 12.29
N ALA A 149 -4.02 9.13 12.21
CA ALA A 149 -3.76 7.70 12.39
C ALA A 149 -4.74 6.80 11.60
N HIS A 150 -4.98 7.16 10.33
CA HIS A 150 -5.97 6.49 9.51
C HIS A 150 -5.56 5.05 9.20
N ARG A 151 -6.52 4.12 9.35
CA ARG A 151 -6.32 2.69 9.18
C ARG A 151 -6.96 2.17 7.92
N PHE A 152 -6.27 1.26 7.25
CA PHE A 152 -6.76 0.61 6.03
C PHE A 152 -6.23 -0.81 5.93
N ASP A 153 -6.88 -1.63 5.11
CA ASP A 153 -6.25 -2.83 4.58
C ASP A 153 -5.10 -2.44 3.65
N LEU A 154 -3.95 -3.10 3.82
CA LEU A 154 -2.75 -2.86 3.03
C LEU A 154 -3.02 -3.01 1.53
N GLU A 155 -3.81 -4.02 1.15
CA GLU A 155 -4.16 -4.29 -0.25
C GLU A 155 -4.99 -3.16 -0.86
N CYS A 156 -5.81 -2.48 -0.05
CA CYS A 156 -6.65 -1.38 -0.52
C CYS A 156 -5.88 -0.07 -0.64
N VAL A 157 -5.02 0.24 0.33
CA VAL A 157 -4.31 1.53 0.40
C VAL A 157 -2.96 1.51 -0.34
N GLY A 158 -2.34 0.34 -0.48
CA GLY A 158 -1.04 0.16 -1.14
C GLY A 158 -0.96 0.76 -2.55
N PRO A 159 -1.91 0.46 -3.46
CA PRO A 159 -1.91 1.04 -4.81
C PRO A 159 -1.99 2.58 -4.81
N TRP A 160 -2.77 3.16 -3.91
CA TRP A 160 -2.87 4.62 -3.76
C TRP A 160 -1.54 5.22 -3.26
N LEU A 161 -0.94 4.62 -2.23
CA LEU A 161 0.33 5.08 -1.69
C LEU A 161 1.48 4.96 -2.69
N ARG A 162 1.53 3.87 -3.47
CA ARG A 162 2.55 3.64 -4.50
C ARG A 162 2.41 4.57 -5.72
N SER A 163 1.25 5.18 -5.93
CA SER A 163 1.00 6.11 -7.05
C SER A 163 1.07 7.57 -6.62
N LYS A 164 0.30 7.95 -5.59
CA LYS A 164 0.12 9.33 -5.11
C LYS A 164 0.99 9.68 -3.91
N GLY A 165 1.27 8.72 -3.04
CA GLY A 165 2.08 8.94 -1.84
C GLY A 165 1.39 9.79 -0.77
N THR A 166 0.07 9.82 -0.73
CA THR A 166 -0.71 10.61 0.25
C THR A 166 -1.74 9.74 0.96
N CYS A 167 -2.18 10.15 2.15
CA CYS A 167 -3.32 9.52 2.81
C CYS A 167 -4.61 9.75 1.99
N PRO A 168 -5.40 8.70 1.66
CA PRO A 168 -6.68 8.88 0.96
C PRO A 168 -7.68 9.77 1.72
N MET A 169 -7.63 9.80 3.06
CA MET A 169 -8.60 10.53 3.87
C MET A 169 -8.21 11.98 4.19
N CYS A 170 -6.93 12.23 4.52
CA CYS A 170 -6.47 13.56 4.93
C CYS A 170 -5.49 14.21 3.96
N ARG A 171 -5.13 13.52 2.86
CA ARG A 171 -4.22 14.01 1.81
C ARG A 171 -2.80 14.37 2.30
N GLU A 172 -2.46 14.02 3.53
CA GLU A 172 -1.10 14.20 4.08
C GLU A 172 -0.10 13.32 3.33
N GLU A 173 1.04 13.89 2.96
CA GLU A 173 2.10 13.21 2.22
C GLU A 173 2.84 12.18 3.09
N MET A 174 2.97 10.99 2.54
CA MET A 174 3.68 9.85 3.11
C MET A 174 5.11 9.83 2.57
N GLY A 175 6.08 9.40 3.39
CA GLY A 175 7.48 9.31 2.97
C GLY A 175 8.33 10.56 3.22
N LYS A 176 7.76 11.66 3.74
CA LYS A 176 8.56 12.64 4.49
C LYS A 176 9.02 11.95 5.77
N LYS A 177 10.27 11.51 5.80
CA LYS A 177 10.92 10.97 7.01
C LYS A 177 10.42 11.75 8.23
N LYS A 178 9.71 11.09 9.15
CA LYS A 178 9.87 11.47 10.54
C LYS A 178 11.37 11.30 10.77
N ALA A 179 12.10 12.40 10.91
CA ALA A 179 13.44 12.36 11.45
C ALA A 179 13.29 11.61 12.78
N ALA A 180 13.71 10.34 12.79
CA ALA A 180 13.78 9.58 14.01
C ALA A 180 14.65 10.42 14.93
N ALA A 181 14.07 10.85 16.05
CA ALA A 181 14.85 11.43 17.13
C ALA A 181 15.93 10.38 17.46
N VAL A 182 17.17 10.73 17.16
CA VAL A 182 18.33 10.03 17.70
C VAL A 182 18.16 10.14 19.21
N GLN A 183 17.86 9.02 19.87
CA GLN A 183 18.10 8.92 21.30
C GLN A 183 19.62 9.00 21.42
N GLU A 184 20.09 10.14 21.91
CA GLU A 184 21.45 10.28 22.42
C GLU A 184 21.49 9.46 23.70
N ASP A 185 22.00 8.24 23.57
CA ASP A 185 22.33 7.38 24.70
C ASP A 185 23.63 7.96 25.29
N GLU A 186 23.49 8.96 26.15
CA GLU A 186 24.53 9.37 27.10
C GLU A 186 24.69 8.25 28.13
N ASP A 187 25.58 7.29 27.86
CA ASP A 187 26.16 6.44 28.91
C ASP A 187 27.62 6.87 29.11
N GLU A 188 27.80 7.81 30.04
CA GLU A 188 29.04 8.01 30.80
C GLU A 188 29.32 6.73 31.60
N ASP A 189 30.45 6.08 31.35
CA ASP A 189 31.12 5.20 32.31
C ASP A 189 32.65 5.31 32.08
N GLU A 190 33.23 6.42 32.57
CA GLU A 190 34.62 6.41 33.04
C GLU A 190 34.61 5.75 34.42
N ASP A 191 35.30 4.61 34.59
CA ASP A 191 36.16 4.33 35.76
C ASP A 191 36.87 2.96 35.65
N ASP A 192 38.14 2.96 36.04
CA ASP A 192 39.00 1.85 36.47
C ASP A 192 39.53 0.82 35.44
N MET A 193 40.66 1.17 34.80
CA MET A 193 41.69 0.18 34.40
C MET A 193 43.09 0.63 34.84
N ASP A 194 43.27 0.79 36.15
CA ASP A 194 44.59 0.74 36.78
C ASP A 194 45.13 -0.71 36.74
N MET A 195 46.47 -0.86 36.64
CA MET A 195 47.28 -2.08 36.82
C MET A 195 47.74 -2.88 35.59
N ILE A 196 48.66 -2.31 34.79
CA ILE A 196 49.84 -3.07 34.37
C ILE A 196 51.01 -2.11 34.10
N TYR A 197 52.03 -2.13 34.96
CA TYR A 197 53.47 -1.88 34.71
C TYR A 197 54.15 -1.67 36.07
N ALA A 198 54.52 -2.79 36.70
CA ALA A 198 55.57 -2.87 37.70
C ALA A 198 56.64 -3.84 37.19
#